data_AF-A0A132EML8-F1
#
_entry.id   AF-A0A132EML8-F1
#
_cell.length_a   1.000
_cell.length_b   1.000
_cell.length_c   1.000
_cell.angle_alpha   90.00
_cell.angle_beta   90.00
_cell.angle_gamma   90.00
#
_symmetry.space_group_name_H-M   'P 1'
#
loop_
_entity.id
_entity.type
_entity.pdbx_description
1 polymer ?
#
loop_
_entity_poly.entity_id
_entity_poly.type
_entity_poly.pdbx_seq_one_letter_code
_entity_poly.pdbx_strand_id
1 'polypeptide(L)'
;MKHRLIAASFVLAASLLGTSSSFAAGASGIIHFTGMIVEPPCSFALDARDTAPAQVHPDCPRPATGQIAFVDAASMQAVRTTTFTQASRAIVLPDRPGRNRAPMIAVVTYQ
;
A
#
# COMPACT_ATOMS: atom_id res chain seq x y z
N MET A 1 18.95 66.01 -41.11
CA MET A 1 18.04 65.33 -40.15
C MET A 1 17.85 63.83 -40.42
N LYS A 2 17.91 63.37 -41.68
CA LYS A 2 17.67 61.96 -42.10
C LYS A 2 18.59 60.90 -41.45
N HIS A 3 19.88 61.22 -41.23
CA HIS A 3 20.82 60.29 -40.60
C HIS A 3 20.56 60.03 -39.10
N ARG A 4 19.91 60.96 -38.39
CA ARG A 4 19.59 60.80 -36.97
C ARG A 4 18.40 59.86 -36.73
N LEU A 5 17.42 59.85 -37.64
CA LEU A 5 16.27 58.95 -37.60
C LEU A 5 16.66 57.49 -37.83
N ILE A 6 17.64 57.26 -38.70
CA ILE A 6 18.18 55.93 -38.98
C ILE A 6 18.92 55.41 -37.74
N ALA A 7 19.81 56.22 -37.16
CA ALA A 7 20.52 55.87 -35.93
C ALA A 7 19.57 55.56 -34.77
N ALA A 8 18.52 56.35 -34.59
CA ALA A 8 17.50 56.10 -33.56
C ALA A 8 16.77 54.77 -33.77
N SER A 9 16.44 54.41 -35.01
CA SER A 9 15.77 53.14 -35.34
C SER A 9 16.65 51.93 -35.08
N PHE A 10 17.95 52.04 -35.37
CA PHE A 10 18.93 50.98 -35.07
C PHE A 10 19.12 50.77 -33.57
N VAL A 11 19.18 51.85 -32.79
CA VAL A 11 19.26 51.76 -31.32
C VAL A 11 18.00 51.10 -30.75
N LEU A 12 16.82 51.45 -31.26
CA LEU A 12 15.55 50.91 -30.79
C LEU A 12 15.40 49.41 -31.15
N ALA A 13 15.82 49.01 -32.35
CA ALA A 13 15.86 47.61 -32.77
C ALA A 13 16.86 46.78 -31.95
N ALA A 14 18.05 47.33 -31.68
CA ALA A 14 19.04 46.69 -30.81
C ALA A 14 18.51 46.54 -29.36
N SER A 15 17.74 47.51 -28.87
CA SER A 15 17.10 47.46 -27.55
C SER A 15 16.03 46.37 -27.46
N LEU A 16 15.26 46.17 -28.54
CA LEU A 16 14.22 45.13 -28.62
C LEU A 16 14.81 43.72 -28.72
N LEU A 17 15.97 43.57 -29.38
CA LEU A 17 16.65 42.28 -29.51
C LEU A 17 17.37 41.89 -28.20
N GLY A 18 17.87 42.86 -27.45
CA GLY A 18 18.59 42.66 -26.18
C GLY A 18 17.73 42.26 -24.98
N THR A 19 16.41 42.45 -25.03
CA THR A 19 15.49 42.13 -23.92
C THR A 19 14.90 40.72 -23.99
N SER A 20 15.25 39.93 -25.01
CA SER A 20 14.63 38.63 -25.30
C SER A 20 15.18 37.44 -24.48
N SER A 21 16.18 37.65 -23.62
CA SER A 21 16.93 36.56 -22.98
C SER A 21 16.32 36.00 -21.68
N SER A 22 15.10 36.39 -21.29
CA SER A 22 14.52 36.03 -19.98
C SER A 22 13.52 34.86 -19.97
N PHE A 23 13.29 34.17 -21.10
CA PHE A 23 12.21 33.15 -21.17
C PHE A 23 12.66 31.69 -21.15
N ALA A 24 13.93 31.43 -20.82
CA ALA A 24 14.46 30.07 -20.67
C ALA A 24 15.12 29.83 -19.31
N ALA A 25 14.76 30.61 -18.29
CA ALA A 25 14.99 30.22 -16.91
C ALA A 25 13.91 29.19 -16.54
N GLY A 26 14.04 27.97 -17.07
CA GLY A 26 13.29 26.83 -16.54
C GLY A 26 13.62 26.75 -15.06
N ALA A 27 12.67 27.07 -14.19
CA ALA A 27 12.85 26.93 -12.76
C ALA A 27 13.13 25.44 -12.49
N SER A 28 14.41 25.12 -12.32
CA SER A 28 14.89 23.80 -12.00
C SER A 28 14.97 23.69 -10.50
N GLY A 29 14.26 22.73 -9.94
CA GLY A 29 14.22 22.44 -8.52
C GLY A 29 14.20 20.93 -8.30
N ILE A 30 14.46 20.51 -7.07
CA ILE A 30 14.42 19.09 -6.71
C ILE A 30 13.02 18.75 -6.19
N ILE A 31 12.40 17.74 -6.78
CA ILE A 31 11.17 17.14 -6.25
C ILE A 31 11.59 15.97 -5.35
N HIS A 32 11.36 16.11 -4.05
CA HIS A 32 11.60 15.04 -3.09
C HIS A 32 10.32 14.22 -2.92
N PHE A 33 10.32 13.00 -3.43
CA PHE A 33 9.31 12.00 -3.08
C PHE A 33 9.78 11.25 -1.84
N THR A 34 8.96 11.23 -0.80
CA THR A 34 9.21 10.40 0.39
C THR A 34 7.95 9.60 0.70
N GLY A 35 8.14 8.35 1.10
CA GLY A 35 7.05 7.44 1.39
C GLY A 35 7.45 6.00 1.15
N MET A 36 6.68 5.07 1.70
CA MET A 36 6.78 3.65 1.40
C MET A 36 5.48 3.21 0.74
N ILE A 37 5.56 2.56 -0.41
CA ILE A 37 4.43 1.80 -0.96
C ILE A 37 4.56 0.38 -0.40
N VAL A 38 4.05 0.16 0.81
CA VAL A 38 3.97 -1.19 1.39
C VAL A 38 2.57 -1.69 1.19
N GLU A 39 2.45 -2.80 0.46
CA GLU A 39 1.18 -3.49 0.36
C GLU A 39 0.87 -4.16 1.72
N PRO A 40 -0.32 -3.95 2.29
CA PRO A 40 -0.68 -4.61 3.54
C PRO A 40 -0.76 -6.13 3.33
N PRO A 41 -0.41 -6.94 4.35
CA PRO A 41 -0.68 -8.37 4.32
C PRO A 41 -2.19 -8.63 4.25
N CYS A 42 -2.59 -9.89 3.99
CA CYS A 42 -3.99 -10.26 4.11
C CYS A 42 -4.52 -9.90 5.50
N SER A 43 -5.73 -9.36 5.54
CA SER A 43 -6.48 -9.20 6.77
C SER A 43 -7.27 -10.48 7.05
N PHE A 44 -7.58 -10.74 8.32
CA PHE A 44 -8.30 -11.95 8.74
C PHE A 44 -9.48 -11.54 9.59
N ALA A 45 -10.68 -11.61 9.03
CA ALA A 45 -11.91 -11.30 9.75
C ALA A 45 -12.38 -12.54 10.52
N LEU A 46 -12.73 -12.37 11.79
CA LEU A 46 -13.34 -13.42 12.61
C LEU A 46 -14.85 -13.24 12.61
N ASP A 47 -15.57 -14.19 12.02
CA ASP A 47 -17.01 -14.29 12.18
C ASP A 47 -17.32 -15.16 13.40
N ALA A 48 -17.76 -14.49 14.46
CA ALA A 48 -18.14 -15.09 15.74
C ALA A 48 -19.63 -14.88 16.07
N ARG A 49 -20.44 -14.38 15.12
CA ARG A 49 -21.87 -14.13 15.37
C ARG A 49 -22.65 -15.42 15.18
N ASP A 50 -23.20 -15.95 16.27
CA ASP A 50 -24.22 -17.01 16.38
C ASP A 50 -23.95 -18.38 15.73
N THR A 51 -22.92 -18.54 14.90
CA THR A 51 -22.49 -19.83 14.36
C THR A 51 -21.33 -20.38 15.19
N ALA A 52 -21.63 -21.33 16.08
CA ALA A 52 -20.63 -22.28 16.55
C ALA A 52 -20.49 -23.36 15.46
N PRO A 53 -19.30 -23.60 14.90
CA PRO A 53 -17.99 -23.01 15.22
C PRO A 53 -17.70 -21.67 14.53
N ALA A 54 -16.98 -20.77 15.23
CA ALA A 54 -16.50 -19.50 14.69
C ALA A 54 -15.58 -19.70 13.48
N GLN A 55 -15.54 -18.72 12.58
CA GLN A 55 -14.88 -18.86 11.29
C GLN A 55 -13.95 -17.70 11.00
N VAL A 56 -12.78 -17.99 10.42
CA VAL A 56 -11.82 -16.98 9.96
C VAL A 56 -11.89 -16.83 8.46
N HIS A 57 -12.08 -15.61 7.99
CA HIS A 57 -12.12 -15.25 6.59
C HIS A 57 -10.84 -14.49 6.22
N PRO A 58 -9.96 -15.06 5.39
CA PRO A 58 -8.85 -14.32 4.81
C PRO A 58 -9.39 -13.34 3.76
N ASP A 59 -9.02 -12.06 3.90
CA ASP A 59 -9.28 -11.01 2.92
C ASP A 59 -7.93 -10.45 2.44
N CYS A 60 -7.55 -10.90 1.25
CA CYS A 60 -6.25 -10.63 0.64
C CYS A 60 -6.41 -9.64 -0.54
N PRO A 61 -5.70 -8.50 -0.54
CA PRO A 61 -5.76 -7.51 -1.63
C PRO A 61 -5.23 -8.06 -2.96
N ARG A 62 -4.39 -9.10 -2.92
CA ARG A 62 -3.83 -9.83 -4.07
C ARG A 62 -3.98 -11.33 -3.88
N PRO A 63 -3.86 -12.12 -4.97
CA PRO A 63 -3.69 -13.56 -4.86
C PRO A 63 -2.51 -13.90 -3.95
N ALA A 64 -2.81 -14.53 -2.82
CA ALA A 64 -1.83 -14.99 -1.84
C ALA A 64 -2.12 -16.45 -1.47
N THR A 65 -1.08 -17.17 -1.07
CA THR A 65 -1.17 -18.53 -0.52
C THR A 65 -0.34 -18.59 0.75
N GLY A 66 -0.81 -19.36 1.73
CA GLY A 66 -0.10 -19.52 2.97
C GLY A 66 -0.72 -20.59 3.85
N GLN A 67 -0.25 -20.67 5.08
CA GLN A 67 -0.79 -21.56 6.10
C GLN A 67 -1.24 -20.73 7.30
N ILE A 68 -2.35 -21.16 7.89
CA ILE A 68 -2.82 -20.68 9.18
C ILE A 68 -2.75 -21.83 10.18
N ALA A 69 -2.02 -21.62 11.27
CA ALA A 69 -1.94 -22.55 12.39
C ALA A 69 -2.72 -21.98 13.58
N PHE A 70 -3.71 -22.73 14.04
CA PHE A 70 -4.47 -22.46 15.26
C PHE A 70 -3.75 -23.09 16.45
N VAL A 71 -3.30 -22.26 17.37
CA VAL A 71 -2.51 -22.64 18.55
C VAL A 71 -3.34 -22.39 19.81
N ASP A 72 -3.40 -23.37 20.70
CA ASP A 72 -4.03 -23.22 22.01
C ASP A 72 -3.15 -22.31 22.89
N ALA A 73 -3.68 -21.17 23.32
CA ALA A 73 -2.89 -20.16 24.02
C ALA A 73 -2.38 -20.62 25.40
N ALA A 74 -3.01 -21.62 26.01
CA ALA A 74 -2.60 -22.14 27.31
C ALA A 74 -1.43 -23.15 27.20
N SER A 75 -1.46 -23.98 26.18
CA SER A 75 -0.45 -25.03 25.96
C SER A 75 0.62 -24.69 24.93
N MET A 76 0.42 -23.61 24.15
CA MET A 76 1.26 -23.23 23.01
C MET A 76 1.40 -24.33 21.94
N GLN A 77 0.49 -25.31 21.94
CA GLN A 77 0.46 -26.42 20.99
C GLN A 77 -0.43 -26.08 19.80
N ALA A 78 0.02 -26.44 18.60
CA ALA A 78 -0.78 -26.33 17.39
C ALA A 78 -1.93 -27.36 17.46
N VAL A 79 -3.16 -26.86 17.41
CA VAL A 79 -4.40 -27.65 17.41
C VAL A 79 -4.76 -28.07 16.00
N ARG A 80 -4.60 -27.15 15.03
CA ARG A 80 -4.87 -27.42 13.61
C ARG A 80 -4.08 -26.46 12.74
N THR A 81 -3.51 -26.97 11.65
CA THR A 81 -2.93 -26.17 10.59
C THR A 81 -3.72 -26.38 9.30
N THR A 82 -3.94 -25.33 8.53
CA THR A 82 -4.66 -25.42 7.25
C THR A 82 -4.08 -24.42 6.25
N THR A 83 -4.02 -24.81 4.99
CA THR A 83 -3.60 -23.91 3.90
C THR A 83 -4.73 -22.95 3.55
N PHE A 84 -4.41 -21.69 3.32
CA PHE A 84 -5.33 -20.71 2.76
C PHE A 84 -4.80 -20.15 1.44
N THR A 85 -5.73 -19.69 0.63
CA THR A 85 -5.54 -18.99 -0.64
C THR A 85 -6.47 -17.79 -0.66
N GLN A 86 -6.28 -16.84 -1.58
CA GLN A 86 -7.23 -15.72 -1.75
C GLN A 86 -8.68 -16.19 -2.01
N ALA A 87 -8.87 -17.34 -2.67
CA ALA A 87 -10.19 -17.92 -2.94
C ALA A 87 -10.69 -18.83 -1.80
N SER A 88 -9.97 -18.90 -0.69
CA SER A 88 -10.37 -19.75 0.43
C SER A 88 -11.67 -19.25 1.03
N ARG A 89 -12.60 -20.19 1.19
CA ARG A 89 -13.81 -19.98 1.98
C ARG A 89 -13.44 -19.89 3.46
N ALA A 90 -14.44 -19.59 4.28
CA ALA A 90 -14.35 -19.56 5.73
C ALA A 90 -13.53 -20.73 6.30
N ILE A 91 -12.48 -20.41 7.06
CA ILE A 91 -11.64 -21.37 7.76
C ILE A 91 -12.25 -21.57 9.14
N VAL A 92 -12.87 -22.73 9.32
CA VAL A 92 -13.55 -23.08 10.57
C VAL A 92 -12.54 -23.28 11.70
N LEU A 93 -12.73 -22.58 12.82
CA LEU A 93 -11.92 -22.79 14.02
C LEU A 93 -12.06 -24.24 14.51
N PRO A 94 -10.97 -24.87 14.95
CA PRO A 94 -11.03 -26.22 15.49
C PRO A 94 -11.83 -26.24 16.80
N ASP A 95 -12.70 -27.24 16.95
CA ASP A 95 -13.39 -27.50 18.19
C ASP A 95 -12.41 -27.97 19.28
N ARG A 96 -12.61 -27.54 20.51
CA ARG A 96 -11.77 -27.88 21.66
C ARG A 96 -12.66 -28.27 22.84
N PRO A 97 -12.97 -29.57 23.00
CA PRO A 97 -13.85 -30.05 24.06
C PRO A 97 -13.45 -29.50 25.43
N GLY A 98 -14.39 -28.82 26.12
CA GLY A 98 -14.15 -28.21 27.43
C GLY A 98 -13.36 -26.90 27.43
N ARG A 99 -12.94 -26.38 26.26
CA ARG A 99 -12.16 -25.14 26.11
C ARG A 99 -12.68 -24.24 24.98
N ASN A 100 -13.96 -24.32 24.64
CA ASN A 100 -14.58 -23.56 23.55
C ASN A 100 -14.45 -22.03 23.68
N ARG A 101 -14.25 -21.52 24.90
CA ARG A 101 -14.04 -20.08 25.19
C ARG A 101 -12.60 -19.72 25.54
N ALA A 102 -11.69 -20.70 25.59
CA ALA A 102 -10.30 -20.40 25.92
C ALA A 102 -9.64 -19.61 24.77
N PRO A 103 -8.69 -18.72 25.05
CA PRO A 103 -8.01 -17.99 23.99
C PRO A 103 -7.28 -18.92 23.00
N MET A 104 -7.20 -18.49 21.75
CA MET A 104 -6.53 -19.19 20.66
C MET A 104 -5.71 -18.17 19.88
N ILE A 105 -4.54 -18.59 19.40
CA ILE A 105 -3.64 -17.79 18.58
C ILE A 105 -3.71 -18.32 17.16
N ALA A 106 -3.90 -17.44 16.17
CA ALA A 106 -3.76 -17.77 14.77
C ALA A 106 -2.39 -17.29 14.28
N VAL A 107 -1.52 -18.21 13.88
CA VAL A 107 -0.22 -17.91 13.28
C VAL A 107 -0.33 -18.05 11.77
N VAL A 108 -0.01 -16.99 11.05
CA VAL A 108 -0.10 -16.92 9.59
C VAL A 108 1.30 -16.97 9.00
N THR A 109 1.52 -17.88 8.05
CA THR A 109 2.78 -18.02 7.32
C THR A 109 2.52 -17.97 5.82
N TYR A 110 3.07 -16.96 5.14
CA TYR A 110 2.95 -16.82 3.69
C TYR A 110 3.94 -17.73 2.96
N GLN A 111 3.57 -18.17 1.76
CA GLN A 111 4.39 -18.97 0.84
C GLN A 111 4.73 -18.18 -0.42
#